data_AF-A0ABD0QEC5-F1
#
_entry.id   AF-A0ABD0QEC5-F1
#
_cell.length_a   1.000
_cell.length_b   1.000
_cell.length_c   1.000
_cell.angle_alpha   90.00
_cell.angle_beta   90.00
_cell.angle_gamma   90.00
#
_symmetry.space_group_name_H-M   'P 1'
#
loop_
_entity.id
_entity.type
_entity.pdbx_description
1 polymer ?
#
loop_
_entity_poly.entity_id
_entity_poly.type
_entity_poly.pdbx_seq_one_letter_code
_entity_poly.pdbx_strand_id
1 'polypeptide(L)' 'SCGDRSMNLHDYGMLLPCGIDRFRGVEFVCCPMEEQKELDSEEQEEANSDVWWGGAEAEYTDG' A
#
# COMPACT_ATOMS: atom_id res chain seq x y z
N SER A 1 18.27 4.85 -4.45
CA SER A 1 17.23 5.39 -3.55
C SER A 1 16.01 5.77 -4.39
N CYS A 2 14.82 6.03 -3.82
CA CYS A 2 13.63 6.35 -4.63
C CYS A 2 13.87 7.52 -5.62
N GLY A 3 14.74 8.47 -5.27
CA GLY A 3 15.12 9.61 -6.10
C GLY A 3 15.83 9.28 -7.43
N ASP A 4 16.38 8.08 -7.61
CA ASP A 4 17.03 7.69 -8.88
C ASP A 4 16.01 7.29 -9.96
N ARG A 5 14.73 7.13 -9.59
CA ARG A 5 13.68 6.51 -10.42
C ARG A 5 12.40 7.33 -10.54
N SER A 6 12.44 8.63 -10.24
CA SER A 6 11.25 9.51 -10.19
C SER A 6 10.09 8.90 -9.38
N MET A 7 10.43 8.25 -8.26
CA MET A 7 9.48 7.66 -7.32
C MET A 7 9.60 8.35 -5.97
N ASN A 8 8.50 8.45 -5.23
CA ASN A 8 8.46 8.99 -3.87
C ASN A 8 8.65 7.88 -2.83
N LEU A 9 9.26 8.23 -1.69
CA LEU A 9 9.35 7.36 -0.53
C LEU A 9 7.96 7.25 0.11
N HIS A 10 7.42 6.04 0.20
CA HIS A 10 6.12 5.79 0.80
C HIS A 10 6.25 5.35 2.26
N ASP A 11 7.15 4.41 2.54
CA ASP A 11 7.36 3.87 3.89
C ASP A 11 8.83 3.48 4.12
N TYR A 12 9.26 3.44 5.37
CA TYR A 12 10.60 3.02 5.76
C TYR A 12 10.66 2.36 7.14
N GLY A 13 11.61 1.44 7.29
CA GLY A 13 11.85 0.68 8.51
C GLY A 13 13.33 0.54 8.83
N MET A 14 13.70 0.58 10.11
CA MET A 14 15.09 0.49 10.55
C MET A 14 15.50 -0.96 10.79
N LEU A 15 16.66 -1.38 10.27
CA LEU A 15 17.15 -2.75 10.38
C LEU A 15 18.36 -2.85 11.31
N LEU A 16 18.34 -3.87 12.18
CA LEU A 16 19.46 -4.30 13.04
C LEU A 16 19.98 -3.19 13.98
N PRO A 17 19.40 -3.03 15.19
CA PRO A 17 19.90 -2.06 16.15
C PRO A 17 21.33 -2.40 16.61
N CYS A 18 22.19 -1.40 16.65
CA CYS A 18 23.58 -1.50 17.11
C CYS A 18 23.93 -0.45 18.18
N GLY A 19 22.96 0.35 18.62
CA GLY A 19 23.03 1.32 19.69
C GLY A 19 21.68 1.98 19.89
N ILE A 20 21.58 2.89 20.87
CA ILE A 20 20.40 3.75 21.02
C ILE A 20 20.30 4.61 19.77
N ASP A 21 19.15 4.53 19.09
CA ASP A 21 18.87 5.19 17.83
C ASP A 21 19.89 4.93 16.71
N ARG A 22 20.58 3.78 16.78
CA ARG A 22 21.62 3.41 15.81
C ARG A 22 21.31 2.06 15.21
N PHE A 23 21.30 2.02 13.88
CA PHE A 23 20.90 0.85 13.11
C PHE A 23 21.89 0.60 11.97
N ARG A 24 22.04 -0.66 11.57
CA ARG A 24 23.00 -1.05 10.52
C ARG A 24 22.40 -1.08 9.12
N GLY A 25 21.09 -0.88 9.00
CA GLY A 25 20.42 -0.79 7.72
C GLY A 25 19.06 -0.13 7.81
N VAL A 26 18.43 0.03 6.64
CA VAL A 26 17.09 0.56 6.47
C VAL A 26 16.45 -0.21 5.30
N GLU A 27 15.16 -0.51 5.43
CA GLU A 27 14.31 -0.96 4.32
C GLU A 27 13.31 0.14 3.98
N PHE A 28 12.87 0.21 2.72
CA PHE A 28 11.97 1.25 2.27
C PHE A 28 11.12 0.80 1.07
N VAL A 29 9.96 1.44 0.93
CA VAL A 29 9.03 1.27 -0.20
C VAL A 29 9.01 2.55 -1.03
N CYS A 30 9.18 2.43 -2.34
CA CYS A 30 9.03 3.53 -3.28
C CYS A 30 7.74 3.36 -4.08
N CYS A 31 6.95 4.43 -4.19
CA CYS A 31 5.76 4.49 -5.06
C CYS A 31 5.98 5.49 -6.20
N PRO A 32 5.34 5.32 -7.37
CA PRO A 32 5.33 6.34 -8.42
C PRO A 32 4.84 7.70 -7.90
N MET A 33 5.38 8.81 -8.40
CA MET A 33 4.87 10.15 -8.09
C MET A 33 3.43 10.33 -8.62
N GLU A 34 2.55 10.96 -7.84
CA GLU A 34 1.14 11.20 -8.21
C GLU A 34 0.94 11.95 -9.54
N GLU A 35 1.95 12.62 -10.10
CA GLU A 35 1.87 13.21 -11.46
C GLU A 35 1.57 12.16 -12.55
N GLN A 36 1.81 10.87 -12.29
CA GLN A 36 1.41 9.77 -13.19
C GLN A 36 -0.02 9.27 -12.94
N LYS A 37 -0.64 9.62 -11.80
CA LYS A 37 -1.97 9.13 -11.41
C LYS A 37 -3.09 9.89 -12.12
N GLU A 38 -2.88 11.16 -12.45
CA GLU A 38 -3.86 11.98 -13.20
C GLU A 38 -4.05 11.49 -14.65
N LEU A 39 -3.10 10.73 -15.21
CA LEU A 39 -3.21 10.15 -16.56
C LEU A 39 -3.81 8.74 -16.56
N ASP A 40 -3.81 8.05 -15.41
CA ASP A 40 -4.33 6.68 -15.25
C ASP A 40 -5.70 6.65 -14.53
N SER A 41 -6.10 7.76 -13.90
CA SER A 41 -7.38 7.89 -13.20
C SER A 41 -8.56 8.27 -14.12
N GLU A 42 -8.33 8.65 -15.38
CA GLU A 42 -9.41 8.94 -16.34
C GLU A 42 -10.08 7.68 -16.91
N GLU A 43 -9.61 6.47 -16.55
CA GLU A 43 -10.23 5.20 -17.00
C GLU A 43 -10.74 4.30 -15.87
N GLN A 44 -10.73 4.74 -14.60
CA GLN A 44 -11.15 3.88 -13.48
C GLN A 44 -12.09 4.53 -12.46
N GLU A 45 -13.03 5.35 -12.92
CA GLU A 45 -14.23 5.70 -12.15
C GLU A 45 -15.38 4.68 -12.32
N GLU A 46 -15.27 3.71 -13.25
CA GLU A 46 -16.28 2.66 -13.47
C GLU A 46 -16.04 1.33 -12.70
N ALA A 47 -15.02 1.29 -11.82
CA ALA A 47 -14.70 0.10 -11.01
C ALA A 47 -14.70 0.35 -9.50
N ASN A 48 -15.40 1.39 -9.02
CA ASN A 48 -15.92 1.39 -7.65
C ASN A 48 -17.16 0.46 -7.59
N SER A 49 -17.03 -0.75 -8.13
CA SER A 49 -18.06 -1.76 -8.09
C SER A 49 -18.18 -2.24 -6.65
N ASP A 50 -19.38 -2.13 -6.09
CA ASP A 50 -19.76 -2.63 -4.76
C ASP A 50 -19.28 -4.07 -4.50
N VAL A 51 -18.09 -4.23 -3.93
CA VAL A 51 -17.64 -5.50 -3.37
C VAL A 51 -18.17 -5.60 -1.94
N TRP A 52 -19.33 -6.24 -1.78
CA TRP A 52 -19.89 -6.62 -0.49
C TRP A 52 -19.07 -7.76 0.13
N TRP A 53 -18.11 -7.44 0.99
CA TRP A 53 -17.37 -8.41 1.80
C TRP A 53 -18.22 -8.93 2.97
N GLY A 54 -19.31 -9.63 2.65
CA GLY A 54 -20.25 -10.14 3.65
C GLY A 54 -21.10 -11.24 3.06
N GLY A 55 -20.49 -12.38 2.75
CA GLY A 55 -21.18 -13.55 2.23
C GLY A 55 -20.84 -14.81 3.03
N ALA A 56 -21.57 -15.03 4.14
CA ALA A 56 -21.89 -16.35 4.64
C ALA A 56 -23.07 -16.21 5.61
N GLU A 57 -24.27 -16.11 5.05
CA GLU A 57 -25.47 -16.65 5.67
C GLU A 57 -25.25 -18.13 6.00
N ALA A 58 -24.73 -18.41 7.19
CA ALA A 58 -24.93 -19.70 7.81
C ALA A 58 -26.34 -19.69 8.40
N GLU A 59 -27.33 -20.00 7.57
CA GLU A 59 -28.62 -20.46 8.07
C GLU A 59 -28.39 -21.76 8.84
N TYR A 60 -28.16 -21.65 10.15
CA TYR A 60 -28.33 -22.76 11.07
C TYR A 60 -29.82 -22.96 11.26
N THR A 61 -30.36 -23.99 10.61
CA THR A 61 -31.66 -24.55 10.98
C THR A 61 -31.53 -25.12 12.40
N ASP A 62 -32.10 -24.43 13.39
CA ASP A 62 -32.43 -25.00 14.70
C ASP A 62 -33.87 -24.57 15.03
N GLY A 63 -34.76 -25.56 15.09
CA GLY A 63 -36.21 -25.42 15.27
C GLY A 63 -36.96 -26.67 14.82
#